data_AF-B8XX40-F1
#
_entry.id   AF-B8XX40-F1
#
_cell.length_a   1.000
_cell.length_b   1.000
_cell.length_c   1.000
_cell.angle_alpha   90.00
_cell.angle_beta   90.00
_cell.angle_gamma   90.00
#
_symmetry.space_group_name_H-M   'P 1'
#
loop_
_entity.id
_entity.type
_entity.pdbx_description
1 polymer ?
#
loop_
_entity_poly.entity_id
_entity_poly.type
_entity_poly.pdbx_seq_one_letter_code
_entity_poly.pdbx_strand_id
1 'polypeptide(L)'
;SRLLPNLWAWFGGAVVLLSASSFLILISRTLELSRAPIADLMQFLPVVVEKTDFGRIWQVRILALVVLWVAWYVGRLRMDRGLSVPVSAVMLAVIAFTRSTTGHAGDHGHFALAAWVDWLHVLSSGIWVGGIFVWAFIIFPMLLKCQHLNRSVATDTFGRFSSVAATGLTVIVLTGIYQAWEGLGKADALWQSAFGQILLVKLALIVCLVYLGAYNRYTNLPTLDIWSGRKRAPHPFSRLPGFRMRNFPNMDDAGNLPLRYCARTVTIQSALGAAIFIVSAILHHAMPPTDIRNLG
;
A
#
# COMPACT_ATOMS: atom_id res chain seq x y z
N SER A 1 19.26 -14.11 14.58
CA SER A 1 18.97 -13.01 13.63
C SER A 1 18.00 -12.02 14.30
N ARG A 2 18.24 -10.70 14.24
CA ARG A 2 17.37 -9.67 14.86
C ARG A 2 16.13 -9.30 14.01
N LEU A 3 15.92 -10.00 12.89
CA LEU A 3 14.89 -9.65 11.90
C LEU A 3 13.48 -9.77 12.47
N LEU A 4 13.13 -10.90 13.08
CA LEU A 4 11.76 -11.15 13.54
C LEU A 4 11.33 -10.17 14.65
N PRO A 5 12.13 -9.92 15.70
CA PRO A 5 11.81 -8.87 16.69
C PRO A 5 11.67 -7.47 16.06
N ASN A 6 12.52 -7.14 15.07
CA ASN A 6 12.43 -5.86 14.37
C ASN A 6 11.12 -5.75 13.57
N LEU A 7 10.71 -6.80 12.86
CA LEU A 7 9.45 -6.81 12.11
C LEU A 7 8.25 -6.62 13.04
N TRP A 8 8.23 -7.28 14.20
CA TRP A 8 7.20 -7.05 15.22
C TRP A 8 7.22 -5.62 15.77
N ALA A 9 8.40 -5.02 16.00
CA ALA A 9 8.50 -3.63 16.45
C ALA A 9 7.94 -2.65 15.41
N TRP A 10 8.32 -2.80 14.14
CA TRP A 10 7.78 -1.98 13.04
C TRP A 10 6.29 -2.17 12.84
N PHE A 11 5.79 -3.40 12.94
CA PHE A 11 4.36 -3.66 12.87
C PHE A 11 3.61 -2.97 14.02
N GLY A 12 4.16 -2.99 15.23
CA GLY A 12 3.59 -2.26 16.36
C GLY A 12 3.52 -0.75 16.14
N GLY A 13 4.59 -0.16 15.59
CA GLY A 13 4.60 1.25 15.18
C GLY A 13 3.50 1.56 14.15
N ALA A 14 3.27 0.67 13.19
CA ALA A 14 2.17 0.83 12.23
C ALA A 14 0.79 0.74 12.91
N VAL A 15 0.59 -0.16 13.88
CA VAL A 15 -0.66 -0.27 14.65
C VAL A 15 -0.91 0.99 15.49
N VAL A 16 0.14 1.61 16.07
CA VAL A 16 0.04 2.92 16.75
C VAL A 16 -0.47 4.00 15.80
N LEU A 17 0.17 4.15 14.63
CA LEU A 17 -0.22 5.15 13.64
C LEU A 17 -1.65 4.93 13.13
N LEU A 18 -2.03 3.67 12.91
CA LEU A 18 -3.39 3.31 12.51
C LEU A 18 -4.41 3.64 13.61
N SER A 19 -4.07 3.41 14.88
CA SER A 19 -4.92 3.78 16.01
C SER A 19 -5.09 5.30 16.10
N ALA A 20 -3.98 6.05 16.07
CA ALA A 20 -4.00 7.51 16.12
C ALA A 20 -4.83 8.12 14.98
N SER A 21 -4.62 7.66 13.74
CA SER A 21 -5.43 8.11 12.59
C SER A 21 -6.92 7.79 12.74
N SER A 22 -7.27 6.68 13.37
CA SER A 22 -8.68 6.30 13.59
C SER A 22 -9.38 7.25 14.58
N PHE A 23 -8.67 7.74 15.60
CA PHE A 23 -9.20 8.76 16.50
C PHE A 23 -9.23 10.15 15.85
N LEU A 24 -8.22 10.51 15.07
CA LEU A 24 -8.21 11.77 14.32
C LEU A 24 -9.39 11.85 13.34
N ILE A 25 -9.73 10.75 12.67
CA ILE A 25 -10.90 10.68 11.78
C ILE A 25 -12.21 10.88 12.57
N LEU A 26 -12.36 10.27 13.76
CA LEU A 26 -13.52 10.50 14.60
C LEU A 26 -13.66 11.98 15.00
N ILE A 27 -12.56 12.61 15.40
CA ILE A 27 -12.54 14.03 15.75
C ILE A 27 -12.95 14.88 14.54
N SER A 28 -12.32 14.68 13.38
CA SER A 28 -12.64 15.41 12.14
C SER A 28 -14.13 15.29 11.79
N ARG A 29 -14.66 14.06 11.77
CA ARG A 29 -16.07 13.81 11.44
C ARG A 29 -17.03 14.39 12.47
N THR A 30 -16.66 14.39 13.75
CA THR A 30 -17.49 14.99 14.80
C THR A 30 -17.61 16.50 14.60
N LEU A 31 -16.50 17.18 14.30
CA LEU A 31 -16.48 18.62 14.05
C LEU A 31 -17.22 18.99 12.75
N GLU A 32 -17.09 18.16 11.70
CA GLU A 32 -17.81 18.34 10.43
C GLU A 32 -19.33 18.23 10.61
N LEU A 33 -19.81 17.23 11.35
CA LEU A 33 -21.24 16.98 11.55
C LEU A 33 -21.87 17.97 12.54
N SER A 34 -21.16 18.34 13.61
CA SER A 34 -21.68 19.30 14.60
C SER A 34 -21.59 20.74 14.14
N ARG A 35 -20.65 21.05 13.22
CA ARG A 35 -20.25 22.42 12.84
C ARG A 35 -19.87 23.29 14.05
N ALA A 36 -19.52 22.66 15.17
CA ALA A 36 -19.19 23.33 16.42
C ALA A 36 -17.67 23.52 16.57
N PRO A 37 -17.23 24.49 17.40
CA PRO A 37 -15.82 24.61 17.78
C PRO A 37 -15.30 23.34 18.46
N ILE A 38 -13.98 23.13 18.42
CA ILE A 38 -13.33 21.98 19.07
C ILE A 38 -13.54 21.93 20.59
N ALA A 39 -13.86 23.06 21.21
CA ALA A 39 -14.19 23.14 22.64
C ALA A 39 -15.42 22.28 23.00
N ASP A 40 -16.38 22.15 22.08
CA ASP A 40 -17.62 21.41 22.31
C ASP A 40 -17.52 19.94 21.85
N LEU A 41 -16.32 19.49 21.44
CA LEU A 41 -16.10 18.15 20.92
C LEU A 41 -16.66 17.06 21.84
N MET A 42 -16.43 17.18 23.15
CA MET A 42 -16.85 16.18 24.14
C MET A 42 -18.38 16.11 24.29
N GLN A 43 -19.10 17.18 23.95
CA GLN A 43 -20.56 17.20 23.98
C GLN A 43 -21.15 16.43 22.78
N PHE A 44 -20.54 16.55 21.60
CA PHE A 44 -21.05 15.95 20.37
C PHE A 44 -20.53 14.53 20.11
N LEU A 45 -19.40 14.15 20.72
CA LEU A 45 -18.77 12.86 20.49
C LEU A 45 -19.68 11.66 20.82
N PRO A 46 -20.40 11.62 21.96
CA PRO A 46 -21.32 10.52 22.25
C PRO A 46 -22.45 10.42 21.23
N VAL A 47 -23.01 11.57 20.81
CA VAL A 47 -24.08 11.63 19.82
C VAL A 47 -23.60 11.07 18.49
N VAL A 48 -22.41 11.49 18.01
CA VAL A 48 -21.85 10.99 16.75
C VAL A 48 -21.56 9.50 16.84
N VAL A 49 -20.94 9.03 17.94
CA VAL A 49 -20.58 7.62 18.10
C VAL A 49 -21.82 6.71 18.20
N GLU A 50 -22.88 7.13 18.88
CA GLU A 50 -24.05 6.27 19.15
C GLU A 50 -25.19 6.41 18.13
N LYS A 51 -25.37 7.61 17.57
CA LYS A 51 -26.56 7.95 16.76
C LYS A 51 -26.29 8.01 15.27
N THR A 52 -25.04 7.90 14.82
CA THR A 52 -24.70 7.94 13.39
C THR A 52 -24.21 6.60 12.88
N ASP A 53 -24.45 6.33 11.59
CA ASP A 53 -23.92 5.13 10.94
C ASP A 53 -22.39 5.15 10.86
N PHE A 54 -21.78 6.33 10.71
CA PHE A 54 -20.34 6.50 10.86
C PHE A 54 -19.85 6.02 12.24
N GLY A 55 -20.53 6.40 13.32
CA GLY A 55 -20.22 5.97 14.69
C GLY A 55 -20.23 4.46 14.85
N ARG A 56 -21.24 3.77 14.30
CA ARG A 56 -21.31 2.30 14.28
C ARG A 56 -20.14 1.66 13.54
N ILE A 57 -19.81 2.16 12.36
CA ILE A 57 -18.66 1.67 11.58
C ILE A 57 -17.34 1.90 12.34
N TRP A 58 -17.21 3.07 13.00
CA TRP A 58 -16.05 3.38 13.82
C TRP A 58 -15.92 2.45 15.03
N GLN A 59 -17.02 2.09 15.69
CA GLN A 59 -17.00 1.09 16.78
C GLN A 59 -16.49 -0.27 16.30
N VAL A 60 -16.94 -0.74 15.13
CA VAL A 60 -16.41 -1.98 14.50
C VAL A 60 -14.90 -1.85 14.24
N ARG A 61 -14.45 -0.69 13.75
CA ARG A 61 -13.03 -0.40 13.52
C ARG A 61 -12.22 -0.45 14.82
N ILE A 62 -12.73 0.11 15.92
CA ILE A 62 -12.08 0.06 17.23
C ILE A 62 -12.01 -1.37 17.76
N LEU A 63 -13.08 -2.16 17.62
CA LEU A 63 -13.05 -3.57 18.00
C LEU A 63 -11.99 -4.35 17.21
N ALA A 64 -11.92 -4.15 15.89
CA ALA A 64 -10.89 -4.75 15.05
C ALA A 64 -9.47 -4.29 15.45
N LEU A 65 -9.29 -3.03 15.83
CA LEU A 65 -8.02 -2.50 16.34
C LEU A 65 -7.62 -3.12 17.67
N VAL A 66 -8.56 -3.35 18.59
CA VAL A 66 -8.28 -4.02 19.87
C VAL A 66 -7.79 -5.45 19.61
N VAL A 67 -8.47 -6.20 18.74
CA VAL A 67 -8.04 -7.55 18.36
C VAL A 67 -6.67 -7.52 17.67
N LEU A 68 -6.42 -6.52 16.82
CA LEU A 68 -5.11 -6.33 16.16
C LEU A 68 -3.99 -6.03 17.18
N TRP A 69 -4.26 -5.23 18.20
CA TRP A 69 -3.33 -4.96 19.30
C TRP A 69 -3.01 -6.23 20.10
N VAL A 70 -4.02 -7.04 20.40
CA VAL A 70 -3.83 -8.33 21.09
C VAL A 70 -3.00 -9.28 20.23
N ALA A 71 -3.35 -9.42 18.94
CA ALA A 71 -2.61 -10.27 18.01
C ALA A 71 -1.15 -9.82 17.87
N TRP A 72 -0.91 -8.51 17.78
CA TRP A 72 0.44 -7.95 17.78
C TRP A 72 1.21 -8.24 19.08
N TYR A 73 0.58 -8.01 20.23
CA TYR A 73 1.22 -8.19 21.53
C TYR A 73 1.58 -9.65 21.77
N VAL A 74 0.65 -10.58 21.51
CA VAL A 74 0.87 -12.03 21.62
C VAL A 74 1.95 -12.49 20.63
N GLY A 75 1.87 -12.05 19.37
CA GLY A 75 2.85 -12.38 18.34
C GLY A 75 4.26 -11.86 18.69
N ARG A 76 4.36 -10.66 19.27
CA ARG A 76 5.62 -10.08 19.74
C ARG A 76 6.16 -10.76 21.00
N LEU A 77 5.31 -11.12 21.97
CA LEU A 77 5.78 -11.79 23.18
C LEU A 77 6.21 -13.23 22.93
N ARG A 78 5.40 -13.98 22.17
CA ARG A 78 5.63 -15.41 21.92
C ARG A 78 6.50 -15.68 20.69
N MET A 79 6.86 -14.64 19.93
CA MET A 79 7.42 -14.77 18.58
C MET A 79 6.55 -15.65 17.66
N ASP A 80 5.24 -15.73 17.96
CA ASP A 80 4.28 -16.56 17.26
C ASP A 80 3.93 -15.98 15.89
N ARG A 81 3.99 -16.80 14.86
CA ARG A 81 3.56 -16.46 13.49
C ARG A 81 2.33 -17.24 13.04
N GLY A 82 1.90 -18.24 13.81
CA GLY A 82 0.83 -19.15 13.43
C GLY A 82 -0.52 -18.47 13.42
N LEU A 83 -1.00 -18.03 14.58
CA LEU A 83 -2.32 -17.40 14.69
C LEU A 83 -2.24 -15.87 14.60
N SER A 84 -1.17 -15.29 15.15
CA SER A 84 -1.01 -13.83 15.25
C SER A 84 -0.98 -13.14 13.87
N VAL A 85 -0.37 -13.75 12.86
CA VAL A 85 -0.28 -13.21 11.49
C VAL A 85 -1.63 -13.25 10.75
N PRO A 86 -2.33 -14.41 10.62
CA PRO A 86 -3.60 -14.45 9.91
C PRO A 86 -4.68 -13.62 10.61
N VAL A 87 -4.75 -13.61 11.95
CA VAL A 87 -5.68 -12.74 12.69
C VAL A 87 -5.40 -11.28 12.36
N SER A 88 -4.12 -10.87 12.37
CA SER A 88 -3.73 -9.50 12.00
C SER A 88 -4.14 -9.15 10.57
N ALA A 89 -3.96 -10.07 9.61
CA ALA A 89 -4.35 -9.87 8.23
C ALA A 89 -5.87 -9.68 8.07
N VAL A 90 -6.68 -10.50 8.75
CA VAL A 90 -8.14 -10.37 8.73
C VAL A 90 -8.59 -9.06 9.38
N MET A 91 -8.00 -8.67 10.52
CA MET A 91 -8.37 -7.40 11.18
C MET A 91 -7.97 -6.18 10.35
N LEU A 92 -6.81 -6.20 9.68
CA LEU A 92 -6.43 -5.15 8.73
C LEU A 92 -7.41 -5.08 7.53
N ALA A 93 -7.91 -6.23 7.07
CA ALA A 93 -8.94 -6.30 6.03
C ALA A 93 -10.27 -5.67 6.48
N VAL A 94 -10.71 -5.96 7.72
CA VAL A 94 -11.89 -5.33 8.32
C VAL A 94 -11.69 -3.82 8.48
N ILE A 95 -10.54 -3.37 8.99
CA ILE A 95 -10.25 -1.94 9.16
C ILE A 95 -10.24 -1.22 7.80
N ALA A 96 -9.65 -1.81 6.77
CA ALA A 96 -9.71 -1.25 5.42
C ALA A 96 -11.16 -1.13 4.92
N PHE A 97 -12.01 -2.12 5.20
CA PHE A 97 -13.42 -2.11 4.80
C PHE A 97 -14.17 -0.96 5.47
N THR A 98 -13.94 -0.73 6.77
CA THR A 98 -14.54 0.40 7.49
C THR A 98 -14.19 1.76 6.89
N ARG A 99 -12.99 1.90 6.28
CA ARG A 99 -12.61 3.12 5.56
C ARG A 99 -13.40 3.27 4.27
N SER A 100 -13.51 2.19 3.49
CA SER A 100 -14.20 2.22 2.19
C SER A 100 -15.70 2.51 2.33
N THR A 101 -16.33 2.04 3.39
CA THR A 101 -17.76 2.29 3.67
C THR A 101 -18.05 3.67 4.26
N THR A 102 -17.03 4.43 4.68
CA THR A 102 -17.19 5.78 5.29
C THR A 102 -16.71 6.92 4.38
N GLY A 103 -16.22 6.61 3.17
CA GLY A 103 -15.89 7.57 2.11
C GLY A 103 -16.97 7.64 1.04
N HIS A 104 -16.77 8.45 -0.01
CA HIS A 104 -17.73 8.63 -1.12
C HIS A 104 -18.19 7.32 -1.79
N ALA A 105 -17.33 6.30 -1.79
CA ALA A 105 -17.67 4.98 -2.32
C ALA A 105 -18.83 4.29 -1.53
N GLY A 106 -19.03 4.68 -0.27
CA GLY A 106 -20.13 4.22 0.58
C GLY A 106 -21.45 4.99 0.38
N ASP A 107 -21.44 6.14 -0.29
CA ASP A 107 -22.64 6.98 -0.50
C ASP A 107 -23.66 6.31 -1.44
N HIS A 108 -23.19 5.38 -2.29
CA HIS A 108 -24.04 4.50 -3.10
C HIS A 108 -24.54 3.25 -2.35
N GLY A 109 -24.24 3.13 -1.05
CA GLY A 109 -24.59 2.01 -0.18
C GLY A 109 -23.40 1.12 0.19
N HIS A 110 -23.42 0.54 1.39
CA HIS A 110 -22.30 -0.24 1.95
C HIS A 110 -21.93 -1.51 1.15
N PHE A 111 -22.84 -2.02 0.31
CA PHE A 111 -22.63 -3.18 -0.56
C PHE A 111 -22.53 -2.81 -2.04
N ALA A 112 -22.43 -1.53 -2.37
CA ALA A 112 -22.21 -1.09 -3.74
C ALA A 112 -20.89 -1.63 -4.27
N LEU A 113 -20.84 -1.89 -5.57
CA LEU A 113 -19.62 -2.33 -6.25
C LEU A 113 -18.46 -1.35 -6.00
N ALA A 114 -18.75 -0.05 -5.96
CA ALA A 114 -17.77 1.00 -5.68
C ALA A 114 -17.08 0.84 -4.32
N ALA A 115 -17.82 0.48 -3.25
CA ALA A 115 -17.25 0.26 -1.92
C ALA A 115 -16.28 -0.93 -1.90
N TRP A 116 -16.64 -2.03 -2.57
CA TRP A 116 -15.77 -3.20 -2.69
C TRP A 116 -14.54 -2.95 -3.57
N VAL A 117 -14.69 -2.18 -4.64
CA VAL A 117 -13.56 -1.78 -5.50
C VAL A 117 -12.60 -0.86 -4.74
N ASP A 118 -13.11 0.11 -3.96
CA ASP A 118 -12.29 0.94 -3.09
C ASP A 118 -11.58 0.11 -2.02
N TRP A 119 -12.30 -0.83 -1.38
CA TRP A 119 -11.72 -1.72 -0.38
C TRP A 119 -10.56 -2.55 -0.94
N LEU A 120 -10.77 -3.14 -2.11
CA LEU A 120 -9.75 -3.92 -2.81
C LEU A 120 -8.56 -3.04 -3.23
N HIS A 121 -8.82 -1.80 -3.66
CA HIS A 121 -7.79 -0.82 -3.98
C HIS A 121 -6.93 -0.47 -2.76
N VAL A 122 -7.57 -0.15 -1.63
CA VAL A 122 -6.90 0.23 -0.38
C VAL A 122 -6.08 -0.94 0.16
N LEU A 123 -6.63 -2.16 0.16
CA LEU A 123 -5.89 -3.35 0.60
C LEU A 123 -4.70 -3.65 -0.27
N SER A 124 -4.90 -3.65 -1.59
CA SER A 124 -3.82 -3.92 -2.54
C SER A 124 -2.73 -2.85 -2.43
N SER A 125 -3.12 -1.58 -2.27
CA SER A 125 -2.20 -0.46 -2.05
C SER A 125 -1.42 -0.61 -0.74
N GLY A 126 -2.08 -1.01 0.34
CA GLY A 126 -1.43 -1.26 1.64
C GLY A 126 -0.41 -2.40 1.57
N ILE A 127 -0.77 -3.53 0.96
CA ILE A 127 0.13 -4.68 0.75
C ILE A 127 1.32 -4.27 -0.11
N TRP A 128 1.06 -3.56 -1.22
CA TRP A 128 2.09 -3.17 -2.17
C TRP A 128 3.06 -2.14 -1.59
N VAL A 129 2.56 -1.03 -1.04
CA VAL A 129 3.42 0.02 -0.46
C VAL A 129 4.09 -0.47 0.83
N GLY A 130 3.35 -1.14 1.72
CA GLY A 130 3.93 -1.71 2.93
C GLY A 130 5.05 -2.71 2.59
N GLY A 131 4.82 -3.54 1.57
CA GLY A 131 5.80 -4.50 1.07
C GLY A 131 7.08 -3.85 0.55
N ILE A 132 7.00 -2.86 -0.36
CA ILE A 132 8.20 -2.18 -0.89
C ILE A 132 8.95 -1.43 0.24
N PHE A 133 8.26 -0.83 1.22
CA PHE A 133 8.88 -0.15 2.34
C PHE A 133 9.63 -1.13 3.25
N VAL A 134 9.01 -2.25 3.62
CA VAL A 134 9.66 -3.31 4.40
C VAL A 134 10.91 -3.82 3.67
N TRP A 135 10.82 -4.03 2.36
CA TRP A 135 11.98 -4.45 1.58
C TRP A 135 13.08 -3.38 1.52
N ALA A 136 12.73 -2.14 1.18
CA ALA A 136 13.68 -1.02 1.05
C ALA A 136 14.41 -0.70 2.35
N PHE A 137 13.70 -0.68 3.49
CA PHE A 137 14.22 -0.12 4.73
C PHE A 137 14.56 -1.16 5.81
N ILE A 138 14.06 -2.40 5.69
CA ILE A 138 14.31 -3.45 6.69
C ILE A 138 15.08 -4.61 6.06
N ILE A 139 14.54 -5.22 5.00
CA ILE A 139 15.08 -6.48 4.45
C ILE A 139 16.39 -6.24 3.70
N PHE A 140 16.43 -5.33 2.73
CA PHE A 140 17.67 -5.07 1.96
C PHE A 140 18.83 -4.59 2.84
N PRO A 141 18.65 -3.62 3.75
CA PRO A 141 19.74 -3.21 4.65
C PRO A 141 20.25 -4.36 5.52
N MET A 142 19.37 -5.28 5.93
CA MET A 142 19.79 -6.48 6.66
C MET A 142 20.60 -7.42 5.75
N LEU A 143 20.08 -7.77 4.58
CA LEU A 143 20.74 -8.70 3.65
C LEU A 143 22.11 -8.18 3.19
N LEU A 144 22.23 -6.87 2.94
CA LEU A 144 23.49 -6.24 2.52
C LEU A 144 24.57 -6.24 3.60
N LYS A 145 24.20 -6.34 4.89
CA LYS A 145 25.12 -6.44 6.02
C LYS A 145 25.49 -7.89 6.38
N CYS A 146 24.84 -8.88 5.78
CA CYS A 146 25.12 -10.29 6.04
C CYS A 146 26.42 -10.74 5.36
N GLN A 147 27.42 -11.15 6.15
CA GLN A 147 28.69 -11.69 5.64
C GLN A 147 28.51 -13.04 4.93
N HIS A 148 27.69 -13.93 5.49
CA HIS A 148 27.38 -15.25 4.93
C HIS A 148 25.93 -15.31 4.44
N LEU A 149 25.62 -14.52 3.41
CA LEU A 149 24.28 -14.48 2.84
C LEU A 149 24.00 -15.75 2.03
N ASN A 150 22.94 -16.48 2.39
CA ASN A 150 22.42 -17.53 1.52
C ASN A 150 21.70 -16.88 0.32
N ARG A 151 22.43 -16.82 -0.81
CA ARG A 151 21.98 -16.19 -2.06
C ARG A 151 20.67 -16.77 -2.57
N SER A 152 20.53 -18.10 -2.52
CA SER A 152 19.32 -18.80 -2.97
C SER A 152 18.09 -18.42 -2.17
N VAL A 153 18.19 -18.36 -0.83
CA VAL A 153 17.08 -17.94 0.03
C VAL A 153 16.70 -16.48 -0.19
N ALA A 154 17.69 -15.58 -0.35
CA ALA A 154 17.45 -14.18 -0.62
C ALA A 154 16.73 -13.97 -1.96
N THR A 155 17.19 -14.64 -3.02
CA THR A 155 16.57 -14.59 -4.34
C THR A 155 15.16 -15.17 -4.31
N ASP A 156 14.92 -16.32 -3.66
CA ASP A 156 13.59 -16.94 -3.58
C ASP A 156 12.58 -16.03 -2.84
N THR A 157 13.01 -15.46 -1.71
CA THR A 157 12.20 -14.55 -0.92
C THR A 157 11.84 -13.30 -1.72
N PHE A 158 12.81 -12.74 -2.46
CA PHE A 158 12.58 -11.57 -3.31
C PHE A 158 11.70 -11.90 -4.52
N GLY A 159 11.84 -13.07 -5.13
CA GLY A 159 10.97 -13.53 -6.22
C GLY A 159 9.50 -13.69 -5.80
N ARG A 160 9.26 -14.25 -4.60
CA ARG A 160 7.92 -14.32 -4.01
C ARG A 160 7.33 -12.93 -3.78
N PHE A 161 8.12 -12.02 -3.20
CA PHE A 161 7.71 -10.63 -3.02
C PHE A 161 7.41 -9.94 -4.35
N SER A 162 8.28 -10.08 -5.35
CA SER A 162 8.09 -9.51 -6.69
C SER A 162 6.79 -10.02 -7.36
N SER A 163 6.41 -11.26 -7.06
CA SER A 163 5.15 -11.86 -7.51
C SER A 163 3.95 -11.20 -6.84
N VAL A 164 3.94 -11.13 -5.50
CA VAL A 164 2.89 -10.46 -4.73
C VAL A 164 2.77 -8.98 -5.11
N ALA A 165 3.90 -8.29 -5.26
CA ALA A 165 3.95 -6.88 -5.63
C ALA A 165 3.36 -6.64 -7.04
N ALA A 166 3.65 -7.52 -8.01
CA ALA A 166 3.05 -7.37 -9.34
C ALA A 166 1.53 -7.62 -9.32
N THR A 167 1.06 -8.66 -8.62
CA THR A 167 -0.38 -8.93 -8.48
C THR A 167 -1.08 -7.76 -7.79
N GLY A 168 -0.53 -7.26 -6.69
CA GLY A 168 -1.06 -6.09 -5.99
C GLY A 168 -1.11 -4.86 -6.90
N LEU A 169 -0.03 -4.59 -7.65
CA LEU A 169 0.02 -3.47 -8.61
C LEU A 169 -1.04 -3.59 -9.71
N THR A 170 -1.24 -4.78 -10.28
CA THR A 170 -2.29 -5.01 -11.27
C THR A 170 -3.67 -4.68 -10.70
N VAL A 171 -3.97 -5.14 -9.49
CA VAL A 171 -5.24 -4.86 -8.83
C VAL A 171 -5.39 -3.36 -8.55
N ILE A 172 -4.35 -2.68 -8.06
CA ILE A 172 -4.34 -1.22 -7.84
C ILE A 172 -4.66 -0.46 -9.13
N VAL A 173 -4.03 -0.84 -10.24
CA VAL A 173 -4.25 -0.17 -11.53
C VAL A 173 -5.68 -0.37 -12.02
N LEU A 174 -6.20 -1.60 -12.01
CA LEU A 174 -7.57 -1.89 -12.48
C LEU A 174 -8.63 -1.19 -11.63
N THR A 175 -8.50 -1.28 -10.31
CA THR A 175 -9.42 -0.62 -9.37
C THR A 175 -9.29 0.91 -9.43
N GLY A 176 -8.08 1.44 -9.64
CA GLY A 176 -7.84 2.87 -9.81
C GLY A 176 -8.43 3.43 -11.11
N ILE A 177 -8.40 2.67 -12.21
CA ILE A 177 -9.07 3.03 -13.46
C ILE A 177 -10.58 3.13 -13.24
N TYR A 178 -11.17 2.15 -12.55
CA TYR A 178 -12.60 2.16 -12.23
C TYR A 178 -12.97 3.39 -11.39
N GLN A 179 -12.24 3.68 -10.32
CA GLN A 179 -12.49 4.84 -9.46
C GLN A 179 -12.31 6.17 -10.21
N ALA A 180 -11.32 6.27 -11.08
CA ALA A 180 -11.11 7.45 -11.91
C ALA A 180 -12.29 7.65 -12.88
N TRP A 181 -12.77 6.57 -13.50
CA TRP A 181 -13.92 6.62 -14.41
C TRP A 181 -15.17 7.16 -13.73
N GLU A 182 -15.50 6.61 -12.55
CA GLU A 182 -16.62 7.08 -11.71
C GLU A 182 -16.47 8.55 -11.32
N GLY A 183 -15.27 8.99 -10.92
CA GLY A 183 -15.05 10.37 -10.46
C GLY A 183 -15.02 11.43 -11.58
N LEU A 184 -14.65 11.07 -12.81
CA LEU A 184 -14.51 12.02 -13.93
C LEU A 184 -15.85 12.28 -14.65
N GLY A 185 -16.65 11.25 -14.88
CA GLY A 185 -17.92 11.30 -15.62
C GLY A 185 -17.83 11.68 -17.12
N LYS A 186 -16.97 12.63 -17.52
CA LYS A 186 -16.65 12.99 -18.92
C LYS A 186 -15.14 13.14 -19.12
N ALA A 187 -14.61 12.66 -20.25
CA ALA A 187 -13.19 12.73 -20.57
C ALA A 187 -12.63 14.16 -20.62
N ASP A 188 -13.44 15.15 -21.02
CA ASP A 188 -13.01 16.57 -21.10
C ASP A 188 -12.65 17.16 -19.73
N ALA A 189 -13.23 16.64 -18.65
CA ALA A 189 -12.93 17.08 -17.30
C ALA A 189 -11.49 16.72 -16.88
N LEU A 190 -10.84 15.79 -17.58
CA LEU A 190 -9.44 15.41 -17.32
C LEU A 190 -8.46 16.55 -17.61
N TRP A 191 -8.73 17.34 -18.65
CA TRP A 191 -7.82 18.41 -19.09
C TRP A 191 -8.19 19.79 -18.54
N GLN A 192 -9.48 20.00 -18.25
CA GLN A 192 -10.01 21.32 -17.92
C GLN A 192 -10.20 21.56 -16.42
N SER A 193 -10.15 20.52 -15.58
CA SER A 193 -10.36 20.65 -14.12
C SER A 193 -9.05 20.49 -13.34
N ALA A 194 -8.96 21.19 -12.19
CA ALA A 194 -7.85 21.01 -11.24
C ALA A 194 -7.75 19.55 -10.76
N PHE A 195 -8.89 18.89 -10.57
CA PHE A 195 -8.96 17.45 -10.26
C PHE A 195 -8.28 16.59 -11.34
N GLY A 196 -8.60 16.85 -12.62
CA GLY A 196 -8.03 16.16 -13.76
C GLY A 196 -6.51 16.36 -13.90
N GLN A 197 -6.01 17.58 -13.67
CA GLN A 197 -4.58 17.87 -13.68
C GLN A 197 -3.80 17.14 -12.58
N ILE A 198 -4.33 17.12 -11.36
CA ILE A 198 -3.71 16.36 -10.24
C ILE A 198 -3.74 14.85 -10.55
N LEU A 199 -4.84 14.36 -11.14
CA LEU A 199 -4.94 12.98 -11.57
C LEU A 199 -3.92 12.62 -12.66
N LEU A 200 -3.65 13.51 -13.61
CA LEU A 200 -2.60 13.30 -14.62
C LEU A 200 -1.20 13.19 -14.01
N VAL A 201 -0.89 14.02 -13.02
CA VAL A 201 0.37 13.90 -12.26
C VAL A 201 0.43 12.53 -11.57
N LYS A 202 -0.66 12.09 -10.92
CA LYS A 202 -0.74 10.76 -10.30
C LYS A 202 -0.51 9.65 -11.33
N LEU A 203 -1.11 9.74 -12.51
CA LEU A 203 -0.95 8.76 -13.59
C LEU A 203 0.48 8.70 -14.11
N ALA A 204 1.14 9.86 -14.31
CA ALA A 204 2.53 9.92 -14.74
C ALA A 204 3.46 9.24 -13.71
N LEU A 205 3.25 9.49 -12.42
CA LEU A 205 4.00 8.82 -11.35
C LEU A 205 3.74 7.31 -11.34
N ILE A 206 2.49 6.87 -11.56
CA ILE A 206 2.15 5.45 -11.66
C ILE A 206 2.85 4.79 -12.86
N VAL A 207 2.92 5.44 -14.02
CA VAL A 207 3.63 4.90 -15.20
C VAL A 207 5.12 4.71 -14.89
N CYS A 208 5.77 5.71 -14.28
CA CYS A 208 7.16 5.59 -13.82
C CYS A 208 7.34 4.43 -12.84
N LEU A 209 6.36 4.22 -11.96
CA LEU A 209 6.40 3.18 -10.94
C LEU A 209 6.22 1.78 -11.54
N VAL A 210 5.28 1.63 -12.47
CA VAL A 210 5.07 0.39 -13.24
C VAL A 210 6.32 0.05 -14.04
N TYR A 211 6.94 1.05 -14.68
CA TYR A 211 8.20 0.86 -15.40
C TYR A 211 9.31 0.34 -14.47
N LEU A 212 9.51 0.96 -13.30
CA LEU A 212 10.51 0.50 -12.33
C LEU A 212 10.18 -0.90 -11.79
N GLY A 213 8.91 -1.20 -11.55
CA GLY A 213 8.44 -2.52 -11.11
C GLY A 213 8.74 -3.60 -12.16
N ALA A 214 8.42 -3.32 -13.42
CA ALA A 214 8.74 -4.17 -14.56
C ALA A 214 10.26 -4.35 -14.71
N TYR A 215 11.04 -3.26 -14.63
CA TYR A 215 12.49 -3.32 -14.69
C TYR A 215 13.08 -4.21 -13.60
N ASN A 216 12.57 -4.10 -12.37
CA ASN A 216 13.02 -4.93 -11.26
C ASN A 216 12.64 -6.42 -11.46
N ARG A 217 11.43 -6.69 -11.95
CA ARG A 217 10.95 -8.06 -12.18
C ARG A 217 11.62 -8.74 -13.37
N TYR A 218 11.86 -8.03 -14.47
CA TYR A 218 12.33 -8.63 -15.73
C TYR A 218 13.84 -8.49 -15.94
N THR A 219 14.51 -7.55 -15.26
CA THR A 219 15.96 -7.35 -15.40
C THR A 219 16.70 -7.73 -14.11
N ASN A 220 16.31 -7.18 -12.97
CA ASN A 220 17.06 -7.37 -11.72
C ASN A 220 16.84 -8.76 -11.11
N LEU A 221 15.60 -9.26 -11.09
CA LEU A 221 15.29 -10.57 -10.49
C LEU A 221 15.98 -11.73 -11.25
N PRO A 222 15.97 -11.80 -12.60
CA PRO A 222 16.74 -12.84 -13.29
C PRO A 222 18.26 -12.72 -13.10
N THR A 223 18.77 -11.49 -12.91
CA THR A 223 20.17 -11.29 -12.54
C THR A 223 20.47 -11.90 -11.17
N LEU A 224 19.55 -11.78 -10.20
CA LEU A 224 19.66 -12.44 -8.89
C LEU A 224 19.55 -13.96 -8.99
N ASP A 225 18.74 -14.49 -9.90
CA ASP A 225 18.67 -15.94 -10.17
C ASP A 225 20.04 -16.47 -10.59
N ILE A 226 20.67 -15.84 -11.60
CA ILE A 226 21.99 -16.24 -12.07
C ILE A 226 23.05 -16.07 -10.97
N TRP A 227 23.01 -14.96 -10.23
CA TRP A 227 23.91 -14.71 -9.08
C TRP A 227 23.77 -15.76 -7.96
N SER A 228 22.60 -16.37 -7.82
CA SER A 228 22.35 -17.47 -6.88
C SER A 228 22.72 -18.86 -7.42
N GLY A 229 23.24 -18.94 -8.65
CA GLY A 229 23.59 -20.20 -9.33
C GLY A 229 22.41 -20.90 -10.00
N ARG A 230 21.24 -20.24 -10.12
CA ARG A 230 20.05 -20.82 -10.75
C ARG A 230 20.07 -20.60 -12.27
N LYS A 231 19.49 -21.56 -13.01
CA LYS A 231 19.28 -21.41 -14.46
C LYS A 231 18.23 -20.33 -14.74
N ARG A 232 18.44 -19.60 -15.83
CA ARG A 232 17.60 -18.49 -16.26
C ARG A 232 16.16 -18.95 -16.53
N ALA A 233 15.19 -18.27 -15.91
CA ALA A 233 13.79 -18.39 -16.30
C ALA A 233 13.51 -17.61 -17.61
N PRO A 234 12.87 -18.22 -18.62
CA PRO A 234 12.40 -17.49 -19.80
C PRO A 234 11.32 -16.47 -19.38
N HIS A 235 11.36 -15.28 -19.97
CA HIS A 235 10.42 -14.20 -19.67
C HIS A 235 10.00 -13.48 -20.97
N PRO A 236 8.78 -12.94 -21.05
CA PRO A 236 8.17 -12.50 -22.31
C PRO A 236 8.98 -11.42 -23.04
N PHE A 237 9.64 -10.55 -22.26
CA PHE A 237 10.38 -9.40 -22.77
C PHE A 237 11.78 -9.72 -23.28
N SER A 238 12.28 -10.95 -23.12
CA SER A 238 13.61 -11.32 -23.60
C SER A 238 13.75 -11.25 -25.13
N ARG A 239 12.63 -11.16 -25.85
CA ARG A 239 12.56 -11.05 -27.32
C ARG A 239 12.35 -9.62 -27.82
N LEU A 240 12.17 -8.63 -26.93
CA LEU A 240 11.99 -7.25 -27.36
C LEU A 240 13.31 -6.63 -27.85
N PRO A 241 13.30 -5.92 -29.00
CA PRO A 241 14.45 -5.17 -29.47
C PRO A 241 14.92 -4.16 -28.41
N GLY A 242 16.23 -4.12 -28.15
CA GLY A 242 16.83 -3.19 -27.18
C GLY A 242 16.78 -3.64 -25.72
N PHE A 243 16.11 -4.75 -25.39
CA PHE A 243 16.18 -5.34 -24.05
C PHE A 243 17.58 -5.91 -23.80
N ARG A 244 18.41 -5.18 -23.05
CA ARG A 244 19.74 -5.63 -22.64
C ARG A 244 19.70 -6.05 -21.18
N MET A 245 19.93 -7.33 -20.94
CA MET A 245 20.24 -7.82 -19.60
C MET A 245 21.60 -7.31 -19.15
N ARG A 246 21.72 -7.08 -17.85
CA ARG A 246 22.99 -6.72 -17.25
C ARG A 246 23.84 -7.98 -17.14
N ASN A 247 24.76 -8.16 -18.08
CA ASN A 247 25.76 -9.23 -17.99
C ASN A 247 26.83 -8.84 -16.97
N PHE A 248 27.08 -9.75 -16.03
CA PHE A 248 28.25 -9.67 -15.14
C PHE A 248 29.30 -10.62 -15.72
N PRO A 249 30.47 -10.14 -16.13
CA PRO A 249 31.51 -10.97 -16.75
C PRO A 249 31.98 -12.12 -15.83
N ASN A 250 31.94 -11.91 -14.51
CA ASN A 250 32.22 -12.93 -13.51
C ASN A 250 31.26 -12.74 -12.32
N MET A 251 30.30 -13.66 -12.13
CA MET A 251 29.26 -13.52 -11.10
C MET A 251 29.77 -13.76 -9.68
N ASP A 252 30.90 -14.46 -9.54
CA ASP A 252 31.52 -14.75 -8.25
C ASP A 252 32.22 -13.51 -7.67
N ASP A 253 32.84 -12.70 -8.53
CA ASP A 253 33.51 -11.43 -8.15
C ASP A 253 32.51 -10.29 -7.89
N ALA A 254 31.27 -10.42 -8.36
CA ALA A 254 30.25 -9.38 -8.23
C ALA A 254 29.82 -9.13 -6.77
N GLY A 255 30.17 -10.02 -5.83
CA GLY A 255 29.83 -9.87 -4.42
C GLY A 255 28.33 -9.62 -4.22
N ASN A 256 27.96 -8.49 -3.60
CA ASN A 256 26.58 -8.10 -3.34
C ASN A 256 26.01 -7.08 -4.36
N LEU A 257 26.70 -6.81 -5.47
CA LEU A 257 26.26 -5.81 -6.48
C LEU A 257 24.84 -6.05 -7.02
N PRO A 258 24.45 -7.28 -7.43
CA PRO A 258 23.08 -7.55 -7.88
C PRO A 258 22.01 -7.20 -6.84
N LEU A 259 22.29 -7.51 -5.57
CA LEU A 259 21.41 -7.19 -4.46
C LEU A 259 21.30 -5.68 -4.22
N ARG A 260 22.40 -4.92 -4.38
CA ARG A 260 22.40 -3.44 -4.27
C ARG A 260 21.56 -2.78 -5.35
N TYR A 261 21.54 -3.32 -6.58
CA TYR A 261 20.68 -2.80 -7.64
C TYR A 261 19.19 -3.01 -7.33
N CYS A 262 18.84 -4.20 -6.83
CA CYS A 262 17.49 -4.48 -6.36
C CYS A 262 17.09 -3.53 -5.22
N ALA A 263 17.98 -3.37 -4.23
CA ALA A 263 17.75 -2.45 -3.12
C ALA A 263 17.51 -1.02 -3.60
N ARG A 264 18.40 -0.49 -4.45
CA ARG A 264 18.29 0.88 -4.98
C ARG A 264 16.99 1.09 -5.75
N THR A 265 16.62 0.16 -6.63
CA THR A 265 15.38 0.28 -7.42
C THR A 265 14.14 0.24 -6.54
N VAL A 266 14.09 -0.65 -5.53
CA VAL A 266 12.97 -0.73 -4.59
C VAL A 266 12.92 0.50 -3.66
N THR A 267 14.06 1.08 -3.28
CA THR A 267 14.09 2.36 -2.56
C THR A 267 13.52 3.51 -3.40
N ILE A 268 13.88 3.58 -4.69
CA ILE A 268 13.30 4.58 -5.61
C ILE A 268 11.78 4.35 -5.77
N GLN A 269 11.33 3.09 -5.91
CA GLN A 269 9.90 2.74 -5.92
C GLN A 269 9.20 3.18 -4.63
N SER A 270 9.85 3.05 -3.47
CA SER A 270 9.28 3.48 -2.18
C SER A 270 9.12 4.99 -2.11
N ALA A 271 10.10 5.76 -2.58
CA ALA A 271 10.00 7.22 -2.68
C ALA A 271 8.88 7.66 -3.63
N LEU A 272 8.77 6.99 -4.79
CA LEU A 272 7.71 7.24 -5.77
C LEU A 272 6.32 6.86 -5.21
N GLY A 273 6.22 5.75 -4.48
CA GLY A 273 5.00 5.34 -3.77
C GLY A 273 4.58 6.37 -2.72
N ALA A 274 5.52 6.93 -1.95
CA ALA A 274 5.25 8.01 -1.02
C ALA A 274 4.72 9.27 -1.73
N ALA A 275 5.34 9.66 -2.85
CA ALA A 275 4.88 10.78 -3.66
C ALA A 275 3.45 10.55 -4.21
N ILE A 276 3.14 9.35 -4.69
CA ILE A 276 1.80 8.97 -5.15
C ILE A 276 0.78 9.08 -4.02
N PHE A 277 1.13 8.70 -2.78
CA PHE A 277 0.25 8.88 -1.63
C PHE A 277 0.01 10.35 -1.29
N ILE A 278 1.04 11.20 -1.33
CA ILE A 278 0.89 12.64 -1.12
C ILE A 278 -0.04 13.24 -2.17
N VAL A 279 0.17 12.92 -3.45
CA VAL A 279 -0.70 13.37 -4.55
C VAL A 279 -2.12 12.83 -4.36
N SER A 280 -2.29 11.58 -3.91
CA SER A 280 -3.61 10.99 -3.63
C SER A 280 -4.31 11.66 -2.46
N ALA A 281 -3.59 12.06 -1.42
CA ALA A 281 -4.15 12.81 -0.30
C ALA A 281 -4.65 14.19 -0.75
N ILE A 282 -3.86 14.89 -1.58
CA ILE A 282 -4.26 16.18 -2.17
C ILE A 282 -5.51 15.99 -3.06
N LEU A 283 -5.53 14.95 -3.90
CA LEU A 283 -6.66 14.63 -4.77
C LEU A 283 -7.93 14.33 -3.96
N HIS A 284 -7.81 13.70 -2.79
CA HIS A 284 -8.94 13.39 -1.92
C HIS A 284 -9.57 14.64 -1.30
N HIS A 285 -8.83 15.76 -1.22
CA HIS A 285 -9.39 17.05 -0.79
C HIS A 285 -9.97 17.86 -1.96
N ALA A 286 -9.70 17.48 -3.22
CA ALA A 286 -10.30 18.09 -4.39
C ALA A 286 -11.69 17.48 -4.63
N MET A 287 -12.74 18.31 -4.75
CA MET A 287 -14.08 17.82 -5.08
C MET A 287 -14.11 17.23 -6.50
N PRO A 288 -14.58 15.98 -6.67
CA PRO A 288 -14.79 15.38 -7.98
C PRO A 288 -15.78 16.20 -8.84
N PRO A 289 -15.55 16.33 -10.15
CA PRO A 289 -16.46 17.05 -11.05
C PRO A 289 -17.89 16.49 -11.10
N THR A 290 -18.07 15.19 -10.82
CA THR A 290 -19.39 14.56 -10.73
C THR A 290 -20.20 15.06 -9.54
N ASP A 291 -19.56 15.24 -8.38
CA ASP A 291 -20.23 15.76 -7.18
C ASP A 291 -20.63 17.22 -7.35
N ILE A 292 -19.82 18.01 -8.06
CA ILE A 292 -20.16 19.40 -8.43
C ILE A 292 -21.42 19.45 -9.30
N ARG A 293 -21.61 18.48 -10.21
CA ARG A 293 -22.80 18.43 -11.07
C ARG A 293 -24.06 18.01 -10.32
N ASN A 294 -23.94 17.22 -9.26
CA ASN A 294 -25.09 16.79 -8.46
C ASN A 294 -25.56 17.87 -7.46
N LEU A 295 -24.80 18.96 -7.32
CA LEU A 295 -25.13 20.11 -6.47
C LEU A 295 -25.87 21.25 -7.20
N GLY A 296 -26.02 21.17 -8.53
CA GLY A 296 -26.71 22.15 -9.37
C GLY A 296 -27.90 21.55 -10.09
#